data_AF-A0A8T4M6R8-F1
#
_entry.id   AF-A0A8T4M6R8-F1
#
_cell.length_a   1.000
_cell.length_b   1.000
_cell.length_c   1.000
_cell.angle_alpha   90.00
_cell.angle_beta   90.00
_cell.angle_gamma   90.00
#
_symmetry.space_group_name_H-M   'P 1'
#
loop_
_entity.id
_entity.type
_entity.pdbx_description
1 polymer ?
#
loop_
_entity_poly.entity_id
_entity_poly.type
_entity_poly.pdbx_seq_one_letter_code
_entity_poly.pdbx_strand_id
1 'polypeptide(L)'
;AFVSEELTNIPELGGLTSSGNAPTPVEDTDWASAKVKNVIVVGGSGINMAAADLLGLTYPTYGSAEAWQTATGISGPGMAVVKMMDNPYATGKYAMLVAGWDGIDTQKAALALKEGTPALTGMTAKMKTSTATVELMA
;
A
#
# COMPACT_ATOMS: atom_id res chain seq x y z
N ALA A 1 14.15 11.94 -14.76
CA ALA A 1 13.49 12.40 -15.99
C ALA A 1 13.53 11.27 -17.01
N PHE A 2 12.53 10.40 -16.95
CA PHE A 2 12.22 9.41 -17.98
C PHE A 2 10.69 9.37 -18.01
N VAL A 3 10.08 9.20 -19.18
CA VAL A 3 8.62 9.22 -19.43
C VAL A 3 7.99 10.60 -19.69
N SER A 4 8.48 11.36 -20.69
CA SER A 4 7.77 12.58 -21.14
C SER A 4 7.40 12.59 -22.63
N GLU A 5 8.09 11.87 -23.51
CA GLU A 5 7.96 12.13 -24.96
C GLU A 5 7.03 11.16 -25.71
N GLU A 6 6.63 10.04 -25.09
CA GLU A 6 5.84 9.00 -25.75
C GLU A 6 4.32 9.07 -25.43
N LEU A 7 3.93 9.82 -24.40
CA LEU A 7 2.54 9.89 -23.93
C LEU A 7 1.66 10.87 -24.71
N THR A 8 2.25 11.70 -25.58
CA THR A 8 1.55 12.78 -26.30
C THR A 8 0.60 12.29 -27.40
N ASN A 9 0.65 11.01 -27.78
CA ASN A 9 -0.10 10.46 -28.92
C ASN A 9 -1.20 9.46 -28.54
N ILE A 10 -1.55 9.35 -27.25
CA ILE A 10 -2.62 8.43 -26.81
C ILE A 10 -3.90 9.25 -26.57
N PRO A 11 -4.91 9.19 -27.48
CA PRO A 11 -6.11 10.02 -27.41
C PRO A 11 -6.99 9.76 -26.18
N GLU A 12 -6.80 8.64 -25.47
CA GLU A 12 -7.53 8.26 -24.25
C GLU A 12 -7.05 9.02 -22.99
N LEU A 13 -5.94 9.78 -23.09
CA LEU A 13 -5.37 10.55 -21.97
C LEU A 13 -5.82 12.03 -21.95
N GLY A 14 -6.83 12.41 -22.74
CA GLY A 14 -7.36 13.78 -22.82
C GLY A 14 -8.08 14.30 -21.56
N GLY A 15 -8.16 13.50 -20.49
CA GLY A 15 -8.84 13.83 -19.23
C GLY A 15 -7.97 13.72 -17.98
N LEU A 16 -6.68 13.38 -18.09
CA LEU A 16 -5.80 13.28 -16.92
C LEU A 16 -5.33 14.67 -16.49
N THR A 17 -6.19 15.37 -15.75
CA THR A 17 -5.77 16.56 -15.00
C THR A 17 -4.96 16.09 -13.79
N SER A 18 -3.63 16.16 -13.86
CA SER A 18 -2.76 16.02 -12.68
C SER A 18 -2.91 17.26 -11.79
N SER A 19 -4.03 17.36 -11.09
CA SER A 19 -4.32 18.49 -10.18
C SER A 19 -3.67 18.37 -8.79
N GLY A 20 -2.69 17.49 -8.62
CA GLY A 20 -1.89 17.39 -7.40
C GLY A 20 -0.48 16.96 -7.72
N ASN A 21 0.50 17.47 -6.96
CA ASN A 21 1.86 16.95 -6.97
C ASN A 21 1.80 15.42 -6.95
N ALA A 22 2.39 14.78 -7.97
CA ALA A 22 2.53 13.33 -7.95
C ALA A 22 3.22 12.92 -6.63
N PRO A 23 2.77 11.83 -5.97
CA PRO A 23 3.46 11.33 -4.80
C PRO A 23 4.93 11.09 -5.16
N THR A 24 5.84 11.69 -4.39
CA THR A 24 7.28 11.50 -4.60
C THR A 24 7.62 10.06 -4.22
N PRO A 25 8.13 9.24 -5.15
CA PRO A 25 8.61 7.91 -4.78
C PRO A 25 9.80 8.08 -3.83
N VAL A 26 9.74 7.43 -2.67
CA VAL A 26 10.82 7.41 -1.69
C VAL A 26 11.25 5.97 -1.51
N GLU A 27 12.56 5.74 -1.49
CA GLU A 27 13.12 4.43 -1.20
C GLU A 27 12.93 4.07 0.27
N ASP A 28 12.79 2.79 0.57
CA ASP A 28 12.64 2.31 1.94
C ASP A 28 13.84 2.68 2.84
N THR A 29 15.02 2.80 2.24
CA THR A 29 16.26 3.29 2.89
C THR A 29 16.18 4.75 3.34
N ASP A 30 15.28 5.55 2.76
CA ASP A 30 15.05 6.97 3.08
C ASP A 30 13.74 7.15 3.89
N TRP A 31 13.32 6.12 4.61
CA TRP A 31 12.14 6.16 5.48
C TRP A 31 12.17 7.32 6.51
N ALA A 32 13.36 7.66 7.02
CA ALA A 32 13.53 8.70 8.03
C ALA A 32 13.03 10.08 7.57
N SER A 33 13.16 10.41 6.29
CA SER A 33 12.70 11.70 5.73
C SER A 33 11.24 11.66 5.28
N ALA A 34 10.71 10.46 4.98
CA ALA A 34 9.33 10.26 4.56
C ALA A 34 8.34 10.15 5.73
N LYS A 35 8.76 9.63 6.88
CA LYS A 35 7.87 9.30 7.99
C LYS A 35 7.09 10.48 8.58
N VAL A 36 7.49 11.74 8.33
CA VAL A 36 6.77 12.94 8.80
C VAL A 36 5.69 13.43 7.84
N LYS A 37 5.48 12.75 6.71
CA LYS A 37 4.53 13.13 5.64
C LYS A 37 3.30 12.21 5.65
N ASN A 38 2.35 12.51 4.76
CA ASN A 38 1.35 11.51 4.38
C ASN A 38 2.05 10.48 3.50
N VAL A 39 1.97 9.20 3.87
CA VAL A 39 2.74 8.14 3.22
C VAL A 39 1.83 7.00 2.79
N ILE A 40 2.15 6.42 1.63
CA ILE A 40 1.56 5.18 1.15
C ILE A 40 2.70 4.18 1.05
N VAL A 41 2.69 3.18 1.91
CA VAL A 41 3.69 2.12 1.95
C VAL A 41 3.10 0.89 1.27
N VAL A 42 3.67 0.54 0.12
CA VAL A 42 3.27 -0.64 -0.66
C VAL A 42 4.33 -1.73 -0.48
N GLY A 43 3.94 -2.82 0.17
CA GLY A 43 4.83 -3.94 0.48
C GLY A 43 4.64 -4.48 1.91
N GLY A 44 5.02 -5.74 2.12
CA GLY A 44 5.02 -6.36 3.43
C GLY A 44 6.23 -5.97 4.29
N SER A 45 6.12 -6.17 5.60
CA SER A 45 7.18 -5.88 6.60
C SER A 45 8.42 -6.78 6.51
N GLY A 46 8.39 -7.80 5.65
CA GLY A 46 9.56 -8.65 5.37
C GLY A 46 10.46 -8.06 4.28
N ILE A 47 9.93 -7.13 3.50
CA ILE A 47 10.62 -6.49 2.36
C ILE A 47 10.87 -5.01 2.63
N ASN A 48 9.93 -4.32 3.29
CA ASN A 48 10.03 -2.90 3.58
C ASN A 48 10.17 -2.65 5.09
N MET A 49 11.22 -1.95 5.50
CA MET A 49 11.43 -1.45 6.86
C MET A 49 10.32 -0.48 7.27
N ALA A 50 9.86 0.39 6.37
CA ALA A 50 8.76 1.32 6.63
C ALA A 50 7.46 0.59 7.00
N ALA A 51 7.18 -0.56 6.38
CA ALA A 51 6.01 -1.36 6.70
C ALA A 51 6.13 -2.05 8.07
N ALA A 52 7.31 -2.55 8.41
CA ALA A 52 7.59 -3.11 9.72
C ALA A 52 7.43 -2.05 10.82
N ASP A 53 8.01 -0.88 10.60
CA ASP A 53 8.00 0.23 11.54
C ASP A 53 6.58 0.80 11.76
N LEU A 54 5.79 0.95 10.70
CA LEU A 54 4.38 1.34 10.81
C LEU A 54 3.54 0.33 11.60
N LEU A 55 3.84 -0.97 11.47
CA LEU A 55 3.15 -2.03 12.22
C LEU A 55 3.72 -2.22 13.63
N GLY A 56 4.78 -1.52 14.01
CA GLY A 56 5.49 -1.72 15.29
C GLY A 56 6.20 -3.06 15.39
N LEU A 57 6.62 -3.63 14.26
CA LEU A 57 7.27 -4.93 14.13
C LEU A 57 8.78 -4.76 13.89
N THR A 58 9.57 -5.74 14.32
CA THR A 58 11.01 -5.77 14.03
C THR A 58 11.24 -6.17 12.58
N TYR A 59 12.01 -5.38 11.83
CA TYR A 59 12.41 -5.74 10.47
C TYR A 59 13.53 -6.79 10.47
N PRO A 60 13.49 -7.85 9.63
CA PRO A 60 12.38 -8.25 8.75
C PRO A 60 11.36 -9.14 9.47
N THR A 61 10.06 -8.83 9.34
CA THR A 61 8.97 -9.72 9.79
C THR A 61 8.16 -10.19 8.58
N TYR A 62 8.17 -11.49 8.30
CA TYR A 62 7.46 -12.09 7.16
C TYR A 62 6.00 -12.42 7.49
N GLY A 63 5.19 -12.65 6.45
CA GLY A 63 3.75 -12.93 6.60
C GLY A 63 3.39 -14.18 7.42
N SER A 64 4.33 -15.12 7.57
CA SER A 64 4.18 -16.29 8.43
C SER A 64 4.33 -15.99 9.92
N ALA A 65 4.84 -14.82 10.30
CA ALA A 65 5.00 -14.46 11.70
C ALA A 65 3.65 -14.06 12.32
N GLU A 66 3.33 -14.61 13.48
CA GLU A 66 2.10 -14.32 14.23
C GLU A 66 1.92 -12.83 14.49
N ALA A 67 3.01 -12.10 14.75
CA ALA A 67 2.97 -10.66 14.98
C ALA A 67 2.48 -9.89 13.73
N TRP A 68 2.86 -10.34 12.53
CA TRP A 68 2.35 -9.76 11.29
C TRP A 68 0.89 -10.10 11.08
N GLN A 69 0.52 -11.37 11.26
CA GLN A 69 -0.87 -11.82 11.11
C GLN A 69 -1.81 -11.12 12.09
N THR A 70 -1.34 -10.83 13.30
CA THR A 70 -2.08 -10.05 14.31
C THR A 70 -2.22 -8.58 13.88
N ALA A 71 -1.14 -7.98 13.35
CA ALA A 71 -1.13 -6.56 12.98
C ALA A 71 -1.92 -6.25 11.69
N THR A 72 -1.89 -7.17 10.72
CA THR A 72 -2.57 -7.05 9.41
C THR A 72 -3.91 -7.77 9.36
N GLY A 73 -4.10 -8.80 10.20
CA GLY A 73 -5.26 -9.67 10.16
C GLY A 73 -5.32 -10.59 8.94
N ILE A 74 -4.20 -10.77 8.24
CA ILE A 74 -4.02 -11.73 7.14
C ILE A 74 -3.38 -13.00 7.69
N SER A 75 -4.00 -14.15 7.45
CA SER A 75 -3.55 -15.43 8.00
C SER A 75 -3.15 -16.46 6.95
N GLY A 76 -3.07 -16.09 5.67
CA GLY A 76 -2.73 -17.04 4.62
C GLY A 76 -2.60 -16.45 3.21
N PRO A 77 -2.23 -17.29 2.24
CA PRO A 77 -2.03 -16.91 0.84
C PRO A 77 -3.32 -16.48 0.14
N GLY A 78 -3.20 -15.63 -0.88
CA GLY A 78 -4.34 -15.11 -1.62
C GLY A 78 -5.14 -14.06 -0.84
N MET A 79 -4.44 -13.35 0.05
CA MET A 79 -5.01 -12.34 0.93
C MET A 79 -4.15 -11.08 0.91
N ALA A 80 -4.78 -9.93 0.98
CA ALA A 80 -4.10 -8.65 1.12
C ALA A 80 -4.87 -7.70 2.02
N VAL A 81 -4.20 -6.66 2.50
CA VAL A 81 -4.76 -5.64 3.37
C VAL A 81 -4.37 -4.27 2.86
N VAL A 82 -5.35 -3.37 2.84
CA VAL A 82 -5.14 -1.92 2.77
C VAL A 82 -5.57 -1.36 4.11
N LYS A 83 -4.62 -0.82 4.88
CA LYS A 83 -4.86 -0.29 6.20
C LYS A 83 -4.47 1.19 6.22
N MET A 84 -5.44 2.05 6.50
CA MET A 84 -5.20 3.46 6.78
C MET A 84 -5.07 3.63 8.30
N MET A 85 -4.03 4.31 8.73
CA MET A 85 -3.74 4.55 10.15
C MET A 85 -3.21 5.97 10.34
N ASP A 86 -3.36 6.48 11.55
CA ASP A 86 -2.68 7.71 11.94
C ASP A 86 -1.17 7.47 11.91
N ASN A 87 -0.44 8.42 11.36
CA ASN A 87 1.00 8.32 11.30
C ASN A 87 1.58 8.54 12.71
N PRO A 88 2.26 7.55 13.31
CA PRO A 88 2.78 7.67 14.67
C PRO A 88 3.89 8.74 14.79
N TYR A 89 4.47 9.16 13.68
CA TYR A 89 5.57 10.11 13.62
C TYR A 89 5.14 11.54 13.34
N ALA A 90 3.86 11.78 13.00
CA ALA A 90 3.36 13.12 12.72
C ALA A 90 1.86 13.25 13.03
N THR A 91 1.54 14.14 13.97
CA THR A 91 0.15 14.45 14.34
C THR A 91 -0.63 15.02 13.16
N GLY A 92 -1.81 14.47 12.88
CA GLY A 92 -2.66 14.89 11.76
C GLY A 92 -2.15 14.49 10.38
N LYS A 93 -1.22 13.52 10.31
CA LYS A 93 -0.82 12.84 9.07
C LYS A 93 -1.31 11.41 9.08
N TYR A 94 -1.53 10.87 7.88
CA TYR A 94 -2.00 9.50 7.70
C TYR A 94 -0.95 8.65 7.00
N ALA A 95 -0.85 7.40 7.44
CA ALA A 95 -0.08 6.37 6.77
C ALA A 95 -1.06 5.33 6.20
N MET A 96 -0.86 4.94 4.94
CA MET A 96 -1.61 3.86 4.32
C MET A 96 -0.65 2.71 4.02
N LEU A 97 -0.92 1.54 4.59
CA LEU A 97 -0.19 0.32 4.32
C LEU A 97 -0.98 -0.52 3.31
N VAL A 98 -0.32 -0.96 2.24
CA VAL A 98 -0.83 -1.91 1.26
C VAL A 98 0.08 -3.14 1.28
N ALA A 99 -0.37 -4.25 1.87
CA ALA A 99 0.44 -5.45 2.04
C ALA A 99 -0.35 -6.70 1.67
N GLY A 100 0.19 -7.52 0.77
CA GLY A 100 -0.28 -8.87 0.48
C GLY A 100 0.51 -9.92 1.25
N TRP A 101 -0.01 -11.15 1.26
CA TRP A 101 0.74 -12.33 1.70
C TRP A 101 1.99 -12.53 0.83
N ASP A 102 1.81 -12.49 -0.51
CA ASP A 102 2.90 -12.54 -1.49
C ASP A 102 2.97 -11.25 -2.33
N GLY A 103 4.04 -11.14 -3.14
CA GLY A 103 4.21 -10.01 -4.07
C GLY A 103 3.08 -9.88 -5.09
N ILE A 104 2.52 -11.02 -5.54
CA ILE A 104 1.37 -11.04 -6.46
C ILE A 104 0.12 -10.48 -5.76
N ASP A 105 -0.12 -10.86 -4.51
CA ASP A 105 -1.26 -10.36 -3.73
C ASP A 105 -1.15 -8.86 -3.47
N THR A 106 0.09 -8.39 -3.21
CA THR A 106 0.37 -6.96 -3.04
C THR A 106 0.09 -6.17 -4.32
N GLN A 107 0.49 -6.69 -5.49
CA GLN A 107 0.20 -6.04 -6.77
C GLN A 107 -1.30 -5.96 -7.03
N LYS A 108 -2.04 -7.05 -6.80
CA LYS A 108 -3.49 -7.07 -6.94
C LYS A 108 -4.18 -6.07 -6.01
N ALA A 109 -3.72 -5.97 -4.76
CA ALA A 109 -4.23 -4.99 -3.80
C ALA A 109 -3.94 -3.55 -4.21
N ALA A 110 -2.73 -3.27 -4.72
CA ALA A 110 -2.36 -1.95 -5.22
C ALA A 110 -3.18 -1.58 -6.48
N LEU A 111 -3.44 -2.55 -7.36
CA LEU A 111 -4.30 -2.36 -8.53
C LEU A 111 -5.74 -2.07 -8.13
N ALA A 112 -6.30 -2.87 -7.21
CA ALA A 112 -7.63 -2.65 -6.66
C ALA A 112 -7.77 -1.24 -6.04
N LEU A 113 -6.77 -0.83 -5.25
CA LEU A 113 -6.71 0.52 -4.68
C LEU A 113 -6.67 1.61 -5.78
N LYS A 114 -5.90 1.41 -6.85
CA LYS A 114 -5.83 2.33 -7.99
C LYS A 114 -7.18 2.41 -8.73
N GLU A 115 -7.89 1.30 -8.85
CA GLU A 115 -9.20 1.20 -9.51
C GLU A 115 -10.36 1.70 -8.62
N GLY A 116 -10.07 2.15 -7.40
CA GLY A 116 -11.07 2.71 -6.47
C GLY A 116 -12.02 1.66 -5.88
N THR A 117 -11.68 0.38 -6.03
CA THR A 117 -12.49 -0.75 -5.55
C THR A 117 -11.60 -1.63 -4.70
N PRO A 118 -11.87 -1.82 -3.40
CA PRO A 118 -13.13 -1.56 -2.72
C PRO A 118 -13.21 -0.17 -2.06
N ALA A 119 -14.44 0.34 -1.91
CA ALA A 119 -14.71 1.47 -1.02
C ALA A 119 -14.25 1.09 0.40
N LEU A 120 -13.22 1.76 0.90
CA LEU A 120 -12.74 1.61 2.26
C LEU A 120 -13.85 2.08 3.21
N THR A 121 -14.72 1.17 3.63
CA THR A 121 -15.75 1.42 4.65
C THR A 121 -15.10 1.36 6.03
N GLY A 122 -14.10 2.23 6.27
CA GLY A 122 -13.34 2.30 7.51
C GLY A 122 -11.84 2.52 7.33
N MET A 123 -11.07 2.24 8.38
CA MET A 123 -9.60 2.36 8.41
C MET A 123 -8.87 1.09 7.97
N THR A 124 -9.57 -0.01 7.69
CA THR A 124 -8.94 -1.27 7.25
C THR A 124 -9.84 -1.99 6.28
N ALA A 125 -9.26 -2.40 5.14
CA ALA A 125 -9.88 -3.23 4.14
C ALA A 125 -9.02 -4.48 3.94
N LYS A 126 -9.58 -5.63 4.31
CA LYS A 126 -9.00 -6.93 3.97
C LYS A 126 -9.58 -7.36 2.63
N MET A 127 -8.77 -7.99 1.80
CA MET A 127 -9.13 -8.34 0.44
C MET A 127 -8.74 -9.77 0.14
N LYS A 128 -9.64 -10.48 -0.55
CA LYS A 128 -9.34 -11.77 -1.16
C LYS A 128 -8.70 -11.52 -2.52
N THR A 129 -7.46 -11.94 -2.67
CA THR A 129 -6.69 -11.85 -3.92
C THR A 129 -6.50 -13.22 -4.57
N SER A 130 -7.08 -14.28 -4.00
CA SER A 130 -7.10 -15.64 -4.57
C SER A 130 -7.94 -15.75 -5.85
N THR A 131 -8.72 -14.73 -6.19
CA THR A 131 -9.58 -14.64 -7.38
C THR A 131 -9.02 -13.64 -8.40
N ALA A 132 -9.56 -13.65 -9.62
CA ALA A 132 -9.18 -12.68 -10.66
C ALA A 132 -9.66 -11.25 -10.32
N THR A 133 -10.79 -11.15 -9.62
CA THR A 133 -11.34 -9.94 -9.02
C THR A 133 -10.96 -9.87 -7.55
N VAL A 134 -10.57 -8.69 -7.08
CA VAL A 134 -10.25 -8.44 -5.67
C VAL A 134 -11.55 -8.15 -4.93
N GLU A 135 -11.90 -8.99 -3.96
CA GLU A 135 -13.14 -8.86 -3.19
C GLU A 135 -12.84 -8.40 -1.76
N LEU A 136 -13.61 -7.42 -1.26
CA LEU A 136 -13.52 -6.98 0.13
C LEU A 136 -14.01 -8.11 1.05
N MET A 137 -13.23 -8.41 2.09
CA MET A 137 -13.66 -9.32 3.15
C MET A 137 -14.45 -8.55 4.21
N ALA A 138 -15.58 -9.12 4.61
CA ALA A 138 -16.40 -8.64 5.71
C ALA A 138 -15.70 -8.84 7.07
#